data_AF-A0A534EP59-F1
#
_entry.id   AF-A0A534EP59-F1
#
_cell.length_a   1.000
_cell.length_b   1.000
_cell.length_c   1.000
_cell.angle_alpha   90.00
_cell.angle_beta   90.00
_cell.angle_gamma   90.00
#
_symmetry.space_group_name_H-M   'P 1'
#
loop_
_entity.id
_entity.type
_entity.pdbx_description
1 polymer ?
#
loop_
_entity_poly.entity_id
_entity_poly.type
_entity_poly.pdbx_seq_one_letter_code
_entity_poly.pdbx_strand_id
1 'polypeptide(L)' 'MPRALMLLRSARATAGWASRDAAIDAPDGARLKPMLTICPKCALTLLVTAEDLRVAQGYVRCGRCSSVFNALARLTEER' A
#
# COMPACT_ATOMS: atom_id res chain seq x y z
N MET A 1 -53.98 -27.09 -15.83
CA MET A 1 -54.33 -25.79 -15.20
C MET A 1 -54.92 -26.07 -13.82
N PRO A 2 -54.15 -25.89 -12.74
CA PRO A 2 -54.65 -25.00 -11.70
C PRO A 2 -53.64 -23.93 -11.34
N ARG A 3 -54.20 -22.73 -11.16
CA ARG A 3 -53.54 -21.49 -10.77
C ARG A 3 -53.44 -21.44 -9.24
N ALA A 4 -52.46 -20.66 -8.78
CA ALA A 4 -52.30 -20.12 -7.44
C ALA A 4 -51.64 -21.03 -6.40
N LEU A 5 -50.35 -20.78 -6.16
CA LEU A 5 -49.90 -20.65 -4.79
C LEU A 5 -49.03 -19.40 -4.66
N MET A 6 -49.65 -18.41 -4.02
CA MET A 6 -49.11 -17.36 -3.18
C MET A 6 -47.60 -17.08 -3.24
N LEU A 7 -47.31 -15.81 -3.53
CA LEU A 7 -46.20 -15.06 -2.96
C LEU A 7 -46.01 -15.40 -1.49
N LEU A 8 -44.79 -15.77 -1.09
CA LEU A 8 -44.34 -15.52 0.27
C LEU A 8 -42.80 -15.43 0.36
N ARG A 9 -42.34 -14.19 0.60
CA ARG A 9 -41.27 -13.80 1.54
C ARG A 9 -39.95 -14.58 1.48
N SER A 10 -38.87 -13.89 1.09
CA SER A 10 -37.72 -13.66 1.97
C SER A 10 -36.68 -12.72 1.33
N ALA A 11 -36.90 -11.41 1.46
CA ALA A 11 -35.79 -10.47 1.49
C ALA A 11 -35.00 -10.74 2.78
N ARG A 12 -33.79 -11.30 2.65
CA ARG A 12 -32.88 -11.44 3.79
C ARG A 12 -31.98 -10.23 3.84
N ALA A 13 -32.28 -9.39 4.83
CA ALA A 13 -31.55 -8.22 5.25
C ALA A 13 -30.12 -8.58 5.71
N THR A 14 -29.17 -7.75 5.29
CA THR A 14 -28.09 -7.16 6.11
C THR A 14 -27.57 -7.99 7.29
N ALA A 15 -26.64 -8.89 7.00
CA ALA A 15 -25.49 -9.13 7.88
C ALA A 15 -24.26 -8.78 7.01
N GLY A 16 -23.69 -7.59 7.12
CA GLY A 16 -23.13 -7.10 8.38
C GLY A 16 -21.81 -7.81 8.71
N TRP A 17 -21.03 -8.17 7.70
CA TRP A 17 -19.58 -8.37 7.87
C TRP A 17 -18.94 -7.17 7.18
N ALA A 18 -18.58 -6.20 8.02
CA ALA A 18 -18.01 -4.94 7.62
C ALA A 18 -16.83 -5.17 6.65
N SER A 19 -16.94 -4.52 5.50
CA SER A 19 -15.88 -3.88 4.74
C SER A 19 -14.46 -4.41 4.95
N ARG A 20 -13.91 -5.05 3.91
CA ARG A 20 -12.49 -5.39 3.76
C ARG A 20 -11.57 -4.16 3.63
N ASP A 21 -12.05 -2.98 4.01
CA ASP A 21 -11.28 -1.73 4.08
C ASP A 21 -10.06 -1.86 5.03
N ALA A 22 -9.96 -2.94 5.81
CA ALA A 22 -8.80 -3.26 6.64
C ALA A 22 -7.58 -3.83 5.88
N ALA A 23 -7.69 -4.15 4.58
CA ALA A 23 -6.59 -4.68 3.77
C ALA A 23 -5.85 -3.62 2.92
N ILE A 24 -6.19 -2.33 3.08
CA ILE A 24 -5.74 -1.27 2.16
C ILE A 24 -4.33 -0.73 2.51
N ASP A 25 -3.77 -1.04 3.68
CA ASP A 25 -2.50 -0.45 4.15
C ASP A 25 -1.42 -1.46 4.56
N ALA A 26 -1.38 -2.65 3.96
CA ALA A 26 -0.22 -3.52 4.07
C ALA A 26 0.65 -3.38 2.82
N PRO A 27 1.57 -2.39 2.72
CA PRO A 27 2.64 -2.50 1.75
C PRO A 27 3.52 -3.66 2.22
N ASP A 28 3.40 -4.78 1.51
CA ASP A 28 4.47 -5.74 1.32
C ASP A 28 5.04 -6.35 2.61
N GLY A 29 4.23 -7.18 3.27
CA GLY A 29 4.69 -8.19 4.21
C GLY A 29 5.50 -9.34 3.57
N ALA A 30 5.89 -9.20 2.29
CA ALA A 30 6.93 -10.00 1.69
C ALA A 30 8.27 -9.55 2.25
N ARG A 31 9.21 -10.47 2.44
CA ARG A 31 10.52 -10.26 3.06
C ARG A 31 11.45 -9.38 2.19
N LEU A 32 11.05 -8.15 1.90
CA LEU A 32 11.82 -7.16 1.18
C LEU A 32 12.95 -6.69 2.08
N LYS A 33 14.18 -6.69 1.55
CA LYS A 33 15.34 -6.17 2.28
C LYS A 33 15.26 -4.64 2.28
N PRO A 34 15.01 -4.00 3.42
CA PRO A 34 14.98 -2.54 3.48
C PRO A 34 16.38 -2.00 3.22
N MET A 35 16.43 -0.92 2.45
CA MET A 35 17.62 -0.12 2.18
C MET A 35 17.34 1.30 2.69
N LEU A 36 18.38 2.01 3.09
CA LEU A 36 18.26 3.34 3.65
C LEU A 36 18.77 4.37 2.66
N THR A 37 18.07 5.49 2.56
CA THR A 37 18.53 6.66 1.81
C THR A 37 18.25 7.93 2.59
N ILE A 38 19.08 8.96 2.43
CA ILE A 38 18.93 10.24 3.14
C ILE A 38 18.50 11.33 2.17
N CYS A 39 17.44 12.07 2.52
CA CYS A 39 16.97 13.20 1.73
C CYS A 39 17.95 14.39 1.82
N PRO A 40 18.43 14.95 0.71
CA PRO A 40 19.42 16.05 0.72
C PRO A 40 18.85 17.40 1.18
N LYS A 41 17.52 17.55 1.25
CA LYS A 41 16.86 18.81 1.62
C LYS A 41 16.55 18.93 3.12
N CYS A 42 16.22 17.82 3.77
CA CYS A 42 15.77 17.82 5.17
C CYS A 42 16.48 16.77 6.05
N ALA A 43 17.47 16.07 5.50
CA ALA A 43 18.23 15.01 6.16
C ALA A 43 17.38 13.89 6.78
N LEU A 44 16.15 13.70 6.28
CA LEU A 44 15.30 12.59 6.70
C LEU A 44 15.87 11.28 6.14
N THR A 45 16.00 10.28 6.99
CA THR A 45 16.28 8.89 6.59
C THR A 45 14.99 8.24 6.12
N LEU A 46 15.00 7.69 4.92
CA LEU A 46 13.87 6.97 4.33
C LEU A 46 14.25 5.51 4.13
N LEU A 47 13.34 4.61 4.53
CA LEU A 47 13.41 3.21 4.18
C LEU A 47 12.79 3.04 2.79
N VAL A 48 13.54 2.41 1.90
CA VAL A 48 13.13 2.08 0.54
C VAL A 48 13.53 0.64 0.25
N THR A 49 12.78 -0.05 -0.59
CA THR A 49 13.18 -1.38 -1.05
C THR A 49 13.75 -1.33 -2.46
N ALA A 50 14.50 -2.35 -2.85
CA ALA A 50 14.98 -2.45 -4.22
C ALA A 50 13.80 -2.50 -5.23
N GLU A 51 12.67 -3.09 -4.85
CA GLU A 51 11.46 -3.15 -5.66
C GLU A 51 10.88 -1.74 -5.89
N ASP A 52 10.75 -0.95 -4.82
CA ASP A 52 10.26 0.44 -4.91
C ASP A 52 11.15 1.28 -5.83
N LEU A 53 12.48 1.16 -5.68
CA LEU A 53 13.43 1.88 -6.52
C LEU A 53 13.37 1.42 -7.97
N ARG A 54 13.09 0.15 -8.25
CA ARG A 54 12.91 -0.34 -9.62
C ARG A 54 11.66 0.26 -10.26
N VAL A 55 10.53 0.25 -9.55
CA VAL A 55 9.26 0.83 -10.04
C VAL A 55 9.39 2.34 -10.24
N ALA A 56 10.03 3.02 -9.30
CA ALA A 56 10.21 4.47 -9.34
C ALA A 56 11.45 4.92 -10.14
N GLN A 57 12.14 4.00 -10.83
CA GLN A 57 13.34 4.28 -11.63
C GLN A 57 14.44 5.02 -10.84
N GLY A 58 14.54 4.74 -9.54
CA GLY A 58 15.51 5.32 -8.61
C GLY A 58 15.11 6.66 -8.00
N TYR A 59 13.96 7.23 -8.37
CA TYR A 59 13.46 8.49 -7.79
C TYR A 59 12.53 8.25 -6.62
N VAL A 60 12.69 9.02 -5.55
CA VAL A 60 11.88 8.88 -4.33
C VAL A 60 11.41 10.25 -3.88
N ARG A 61 10.16 10.33 -3.44
CA ARG A 61 9.58 11.56 -2.86
C ARG A 61 9.72 11.51 -1.34
N CYS A 62 10.30 12.56 -0.77
CA CYS A 62 10.41 12.68 0.68
C CYS A 62 9.04 12.91 1.32
N GLY A 63 8.64 12.06 2.27
CA GLY A 63 7.37 12.22 3.01
C GLY A 63 7.30 13.47 3.88
N ARG A 64 8.45 14.08 4.24
CA ARG A 64 8.49 15.30 5.07
C ARG A 64 8.47 16.59 4.28
N CYS A 65 9.35 16.74 3.29
CA CYS A 65 9.50 17.99 2.54
C CYS A 65 8.95 17.92 1.11
N SER A 66 8.37 16.79 0.71
CA SER A 66 7.85 16.55 -0.66
C SER A 66 8.88 16.68 -1.79
N SER A 67 10.17 16.82 -1.48
CA SER A 67 11.22 16.89 -2.50
C SER A 67 11.40 15.53 -3.17
N VAL A 68 11.48 15.52 -4.50
CA VAL A 68 11.85 14.36 -5.30
C VAL A 68 13.37 14.36 -5.47
N PHE A 69 14.01 13.22 -5.27
CA PHE A 69 15.46 13.06 -5.41
C PHE A 69 15.80 11.65 -5.88
N ASN A 70 17.00 11.47 -6.43
CA ASN A 70 17.50 10.15 -6.82
C ASN A 70 18.09 9.46 -5.58
N ALA A 71 17.46 8.38 -5.12
CA ALA A 71 17.91 7.62 -3.96
C ALA A 71 19.13 6.74 -4.25
N LEU A 72 19.32 6.29 -5.49
CA LEU A 72 20.47 5.47 -5.87
C LEU A 72 21.81 6.21 -5.69
N ALA A 73 21.79 7.55 -5.77
CA ALA A 73 22.99 8.37 -5.61
C ALA A 73 23.57 8.36 -4.18
N ARG A 74 22.75 8.07 -3.15
CA ARG A 74 23.15 8.06 -1.73
C ARG A 74 22.58 6.85 -0.99
N LEU A 75 22.38 5.75 -1.70
CA LEU A 75 21.80 4.54 -1.12
C LEU A 75 22.80 3.87 -0.18
N THR A 76 22.34 3.54 1.02
CA THR A 76 23.11 2.79 2.02
C THR A 76 22.37 1.50 2.32
N GLU A 77 23.07 0.37 2.18
CA GLU A 77 22.55 -0.93 2.57
C GLU A 77 22.73 -1.12 4.08
N GLU A 78 21.67 -1.49 4.79
CA GLU A 78 21.81 -1.98 6.16
C GLU A 78 22.42 -3.39 6.08
N ARG A 79 23.62 -3.55 6.66
CA ARG A 79 24.52 -4.70 6.53
C ARG A 79 24.09 -5.87 7.41
#